data_AF-A0A934YIL3-F1
#
_entry.id   AF-A0A934YIL3-F1
#
_cell.length_a   1.000
_cell.length_b   1.000
_cell.length_c   1.000
_cell.angle_alpha   90.00
_cell.angle_beta   90.00
_cell.angle_gamma   90.00
#
_symmetry.space_group_name_H-M   'P 1'
#
loop_
_entity.id
_entity.type
_entity.pdbx_description
1 polymer ?
#
loop_
_entity_poly.entity_id
_entity_poly.type
_entity_poly.pdbx_seq_one_letter_code
_entity_poly.pdbx_strand_id
1 'polypeptide(L)'
;MKLPVRLAVLSGLLALFGATSALSGCAAPTADDETGKSGDEVMAESIESALSGSIRHLGEIPGTGEARVARYTPPPRYVSFALNVNGGDEVDVRVAGEGRADAMAWLLDPRGRLLASNDDARGERTLDSRIVTKVPASLGTKAQLRIVFREYSQARATFSVTARVKPGMFACTTDVDCAKVSRGGCCTGWMSIAVNASRTEDYAAQNLCKPPYPPCAPPPRDDRPEEVARCEAGACVLGAPRGCTYGGAQHAVGDSFPSTDGCNTCTCGESGAVGCTKRACAPTCDPAAEPNRKYRGNPEQCMLMRFACDPGTSYFSSACGCGCEQPSDCPAFINCMPGPGVPSCGPARARCPFTPVAY
;
A
#
# COMPACT_ATOMS: atom_id res chain seq x y z
N MET A 1 -56.28 -35.48 -37.06
CA MET A 1 -56.38 -36.53 -36.02
C MET A 1 -56.41 -35.82 -34.66
N LYS A 2 -57.59 -35.61 -34.09
CA LYS A 2 -58.12 -36.31 -32.90
C LYS A 2 -57.16 -36.33 -31.68
N LEU A 3 -57.29 -35.28 -30.84
CA LEU A 3 -57.66 -35.26 -29.40
C LEU A 3 -56.98 -36.23 -28.39
N PRO A 4 -57.07 -35.97 -27.05
CA PRO A 4 -55.97 -35.55 -26.17
C PRO A 4 -55.89 -36.48 -24.93
N VAL A 5 -55.27 -36.07 -23.81
CA VAL A 5 -55.84 -36.17 -22.44
C VAL A 5 -54.92 -35.44 -21.44
N ARG A 6 -55.52 -34.53 -20.67
CA ARG A 6 -55.02 -33.92 -19.43
C ARG A 6 -55.27 -34.88 -18.25
N LEU A 7 -54.49 -34.82 -17.18
CA LEU A 7 -55.06 -34.91 -15.82
C LEU A 7 -54.19 -34.15 -14.81
N ALA A 8 -54.86 -33.32 -14.01
CA ALA A 8 -54.38 -32.63 -12.83
C ALA A 8 -54.42 -33.57 -11.61
N VAL A 9 -53.86 -33.14 -10.46
CA VAL A 9 -54.55 -33.07 -9.14
C VAL A 9 -53.56 -32.84 -7.97
N LEU A 10 -53.90 -31.78 -7.19
CA LEU A 10 -53.76 -31.50 -5.74
C LEU A 10 -52.39 -31.64 -5.02
N SER A 11 -51.90 -30.60 -4.34
CA SER A 11 -52.33 -29.99 -3.05
C SER A 11 -51.97 -30.83 -1.80
N GLY A 12 -51.17 -30.25 -0.90
CA GLY A 12 -50.96 -30.73 0.48
C GLY A 12 -49.85 -29.91 1.17
N LEU A 13 -50.20 -28.77 1.77
CA LEU A 13 -50.34 -28.55 3.21
C LEU A 13 -49.03 -28.46 4.02
N LEU A 14 -48.68 -27.22 4.32
CA LEU A 14 -48.26 -26.65 5.60
C LEU A 14 -48.24 -27.59 6.83
N ALA A 15 -47.09 -27.66 7.50
CA ALA A 15 -47.00 -28.00 8.92
C ALA A 15 -46.09 -26.99 9.63
N LEU A 16 -46.71 -26.11 10.43
CA LEU A 16 -46.09 -25.35 11.51
C LEU A 16 -46.33 -26.11 12.82
N PHE A 17 -45.28 -26.32 13.60
CA PHE A 17 -45.28 -26.39 15.08
C PHE A 17 -43.90 -25.84 15.49
N GLY A 18 -43.76 -24.77 16.27
CA GLY A 18 -44.33 -24.56 17.61
C GLY A 18 -43.26 -24.97 18.62
N ALA A 19 -42.32 -24.07 18.94
CA ALA A 19 -42.27 -23.27 20.18
C ALA A 19 -41.67 -24.03 21.38
N THR A 20 -40.60 -23.49 22.00
CA THR A 20 -40.65 -22.82 23.31
C THR A 20 -39.26 -22.45 23.84
N SER A 21 -39.12 -21.15 24.00
CA SER A 21 -38.36 -20.33 24.96
C SER A 21 -37.92 -20.94 26.29
N ALA A 22 -36.73 -20.55 26.75
CA ALA A 22 -36.48 -20.20 28.15
C ALA A 22 -35.60 -18.93 28.22
N LEU A 23 -36.07 -17.96 29.00
CA LEU A 23 -35.47 -16.66 29.27
C LEU A 23 -34.56 -16.70 30.51
N SER A 24 -33.61 -15.76 30.52
CA SER A 24 -33.22 -14.90 31.65
C SER A 24 -31.77 -15.07 32.15
N GLY A 25 -31.04 -13.97 32.01
CA GLY A 25 -29.72 -13.72 32.57
C GLY A 25 -29.34 -12.28 32.29
N CYS A 26 -29.84 -11.36 33.12
CA CYS A 26 -29.46 -9.95 33.11
C CYS A 26 -27.98 -9.78 33.47
N ALA A 27 -27.21 -9.09 32.63
CA ALA A 27 -26.05 -8.31 33.06
C ALA A 27 -25.72 -7.24 32.00
N ALA A 28 -25.67 -5.99 32.42
CA ALA A 28 -25.07 -4.86 31.71
C ALA A 28 -24.33 -4.03 32.78
N PRO A 29 -23.44 -3.09 32.43
CA PRO A 29 -22.45 -3.07 31.34
C PRO A 29 -21.03 -2.70 31.87
N THR A 30 -19.97 -2.97 31.10
CA THR A 30 -18.71 -2.20 31.22
C THR A 30 -18.05 -2.03 29.85
N ALA A 31 -17.97 -0.76 29.44
CA ALA A 31 -16.88 -0.06 28.75
C ALA A 31 -16.09 -0.74 27.61
N ASP A 32 -16.15 -0.06 26.46
CA ASP A 32 -15.06 0.27 25.53
C ASP A 32 -14.29 -0.88 24.84
N ASP A 33 -14.51 -1.05 23.53
CA ASP A 33 -13.42 -0.91 22.55
C ASP A 33 -13.97 -0.84 21.11
N GLU A 34 -13.63 0.25 20.41
CA GLU A 34 -13.86 0.44 18.99
C GLU A 34 -12.81 -0.34 18.18
N THR A 35 -13.22 -1.36 17.42
CA THR A 35 -12.49 -1.73 16.20
C THR A 35 -13.45 -2.26 15.14
N GLY A 36 -13.96 -1.33 14.32
CA GLY A 36 -14.63 -1.64 13.07
C GLY A 36 -13.65 -2.33 12.11
N LYS A 37 -13.87 -3.62 11.89
CA LYS A 37 -13.22 -4.40 10.83
C LYS A 37 -13.56 -3.78 9.47
N SER A 38 -12.52 -3.41 8.74
CA SER A 38 -12.53 -3.11 7.32
C SER A 38 -13.05 -4.31 6.53
N GLY A 39 -14.23 -4.17 5.94
CA GLY A 39 -14.71 -5.05 4.90
C GLY A 39 -14.20 -4.57 3.55
N ASP A 40 -13.32 -5.37 2.95
CA ASP A 40 -13.01 -5.31 1.53
C ASP A 40 -14.28 -5.61 0.68
N GLU A 41 -14.33 -4.95 -0.47
CA GLU A 41 -15.12 -5.26 -1.67
C GLU A 41 -16.65 -5.34 -1.54
N VAL A 42 -17.30 -4.21 -1.84
CA VAL A 42 -18.60 -4.23 -2.53
C VAL A 42 -18.45 -3.49 -3.85
N MET A 43 -18.63 -4.24 -4.93
CA MET A 43 -18.66 -3.84 -6.33
C MET A 43 -19.25 -2.44 -6.55
N ALA A 44 -18.41 -1.48 -6.93
CA ALA A 44 -18.84 -0.21 -7.51
C ALA A 44 -19.30 -0.44 -8.95
N GLU A 45 -20.43 -1.12 -9.15
CA GLU A 45 -21.19 -0.94 -10.38
C GLU A 45 -21.52 0.55 -10.50
N SER A 46 -21.15 1.17 -11.62
CA SER A 46 -21.44 2.58 -11.88
C SER A 46 -22.94 2.83 -11.65
N ILE A 47 -23.27 3.65 -10.65
CA ILE A 47 -24.65 4.08 -10.34
C ILE A 47 -25.27 4.76 -11.58
N GLU A 48 -24.44 5.18 -12.54
CA GLU A 48 -24.84 5.63 -13.88
C GLU A 48 -25.85 4.72 -14.59
N SER A 49 -25.68 3.39 -14.53
CA SER A 49 -26.62 2.47 -15.19
C SER A 49 -28.00 2.46 -14.52
N ALA A 50 -28.07 2.75 -13.22
CA ALA A 50 -29.32 2.90 -12.48
C ALA A 50 -29.94 4.31 -12.61
N LEU A 51 -29.15 5.28 -13.07
CA LEU A 51 -29.52 6.69 -13.19
C LEU A 51 -29.79 7.14 -14.64
N SER A 52 -29.32 6.38 -15.63
CA SER A 52 -29.51 6.63 -17.07
C SER A 52 -31.00 6.69 -17.42
N GLY A 53 -31.44 7.80 -18.01
CA GLY A 53 -32.85 8.10 -18.31
C GLY A 53 -33.67 8.71 -17.17
N SER A 54 -33.12 8.81 -15.95
CA SER A 54 -33.81 9.32 -14.75
C SER A 54 -33.21 10.63 -14.20
N ILE A 55 -32.34 11.31 -14.95
CA ILE A 55 -31.72 12.58 -14.56
C ILE A 55 -32.03 13.67 -15.58
N ARG A 56 -32.49 14.84 -15.08
CA ARG A 56 -32.54 16.08 -15.87
C ARG A 56 -31.30 16.94 -15.59
N HIS A 57 -30.51 17.19 -16.62
CA HIS A 57 -29.35 18.08 -16.55
C HIS A 57 -29.79 19.54 -16.60
N LEU A 58 -29.36 20.34 -15.61
CA LEU A 58 -29.72 21.74 -15.46
C LEU A 58 -28.64 22.70 -15.99
N GLY A 59 -27.49 22.16 -16.42
CA GLY A 59 -26.36 22.92 -16.94
C GLY A 59 -25.13 22.85 -16.03
N GLU A 60 -24.26 23.84 -16.14
CA GLU A 60 -23.04 23.96 -15.34
C GLU A 60 -23.23 24.90 -14.14
N ILE A 61 -22.57 24.57 -13.03
CA ILE A 61 -22.47 25.43 -11.84
C ILE A 61 -21.01 25.89 -11.66
N PRO A 62 -20.77 27.19 -11.37
CA PRO A 62 -19.42 27.67 -11.10
C PRO A 62 -18.91 27.13 -9.76
N GLY A 63 -17.60 26.86 -9.71
CA GLY A 63 -16.90 26.48 -8.47
C GLY A 63 -16.57 27.65 -7.54
N THR A 64 -17.17 28.83 -7.74
CA THR A 64 -16.88 30.06 -6.98
C THR A 64 -17.72 30.20 -5.71
N GLY A 65 -18.74 29.37 -5.53
CA GLY A 65 -19.74 29.47 -4.48
C GLY A 65 -20.96 30.32 -4.84
N GLU A 66 -21.07 30.79 -6.09
CA GLU A 66 -22.29 31.42 -6.60
C GLU A 66 -23.44 30.39 -6.64
N ALA A 67 -24.63 30.82 -6.20
CA ALA A 67 -25.79 29.94 -6.13
C ALA A 67 -26.48 29.78 -7.50
N ARG A 68 -26.92 28.55 -7.79
CA ARG A 68 -27.85 28.23 -8.88
C ARG A 68 -29.15 27.72 -8.30
N VAL A 69 -30.25 28.37 -8.67
CA VAL A 69 -31.59 27.96 -8.27
C VAL A 69 -32.07 26.84 -9.19
N ALA A 70 -32.54 25.74 -8.60
CA ALA A 70 -33.04 24.58 -9.30
C ALA A 70 -34.48 24.26 -8.88
N ARG A 71 -35.40 24.31 -9.84
CA ARG A 71 -36.78 23.84 -9.62
C ARG A 71 -36.86 22.32 -9.85
N TYR A 72 -37.28 21.60 -8.82
CA TYR A 72 -37.44 20.17 -8.83
C TYR A 72 -38.93 19.79 -8.97
N THR A 73 -39.24 19.13 -10.10
CA THR A 73 -40.57 18.62 -10.42
C THR A 73 -40.39 17.25 -11.07
N PRO A 74 -40.69 16.15 -10.36
CA PRO A 74 -40.60 14.81 -10.92
C PRO A 74 -41.82 14.50 -11.81
N PRO A 75 -41.66 13.68 -12.87
CA PRO A 75 -40.41 13.09 -13.37
C PRO A 75 -39.52 14.10 -14.16
N PRO A 76 -38.20 13.85 -14.28
CA PRO A 76 -37.47 12.67 -13.78
C PRO A 76 -37.12 12.77 -12.28
N ARG A 77 -36.75 11.62 -11.67
CA ARG A 77 -36.53 11.47 -10.22
C ARG A 77 -35.34 12.26 -9.68
N TYR A 78 -34.43 12.65 -10.56
CA TYR A 78 -33.20 13.34 -10.18
C TYR A 78 -32.95 14.52 -11.11
N VAL A 79 -32.28 15.52 -10.57
CA VAL A 79 -31.73 16.65 -11.33
C VAL A 79 -30.23 16.73 -11.08
N SER A 80 -29.49 17.38 -11.96
CA SER A 80 -28.05 17.54 -11.77
C SER A 80 -27.46 18.79 -12.36
N PHE A 81 -26.38 19.27 -11.76
CA PHE A 81 -25.43 20.22 -12.35
C PHE A 81 -24.10 19.54 -12.66
N ALA A 82 -23.43 20.03 -13.70
CA ALA A 82 -22.03 19.72 -13.99
C ALA A 82 -21.10 20.72 -13.28
N LEU A 83 -20.01 20.22 -12.70
CA LEU A 83 -18.99 21.02 -12.02
C LEU A 83 -17.61 20.68 -12.59
N ASN A 84 -16.91 21.68 -13.12
CA ASN A 84 -15.56 21.52 -13.65
C ASN A 84 -14.53 21.61 -12.51
N VAL A 85 -13.63 20.62 -12.43
CA VAL A 85 -12.59 20.49 -11.39
C VAL A 85 -11.30 19.91 -11.97
N ASN A 86 -10.23 19.95 -11.18
CA ASN A 86 -9.01 19.17 -11.41
C ASN A 86 -8.87 18.07 -10.34
N GLY A 87 -8.16 16.99 -10.70
CA GLY A 87 -7.75 15.96 -9.77
C GLY A 87 -6.90 16.56 -8.65
N GLY A 88 -7.23 16.22 -7.40
CA GLY A 88 -6.59 16.77 -6.21
C GLY A 88 -7.27 18.00 -5.61
N ASP A 89 -8.26 18.60 -6.31
CA ASP A 89 -9.07 19.68 -5.76
C ASP A 89 -9.90 19.21 -4.55
N GLU A 90 -10.30 20.14 -3.70
CA GLU A 90 -11.29 19.91 -2.65
C GLU A 90 -12.58 20.64 -3.01
N VAL A 91 -13.70 19.93 -2.94
CA VAL A 91 -15.01 20.47 -3.31
C VAL A 91 -15.93 20.53 -2.10
N ASP A 92 -16.63 21.64 -1.93
CA ASP A 92 -17.70 21.87 -0.96
C ASP A 92 -18.99 22.19 -1.72
N VAL A 93 -19.90 21.23 -1.76
CA VAL A 93 -21.19 21.33 -2.45
C VAL A 93 -22.30 21.40 -1.41
N ARG A 94 -23.17 22.41 -1.51
CA ARG A 94 -24.39 22.52 -0.71
C ARG A 94 -25.62 22.52 -1.61
N VAL A 95 -26.62 21.75 -1.22
CA VAL A 95 -27.96 21.74 -1.81
C VAL A 95 -28.92 22.10 -0.70
N ALA A 96 -29.42 23.33 -0.71
CA ALA A 96 -30.31 23.85 0.31
C ALA A 96 -31.76 23.91 -0.19
N GLY A 97 -32.70 23.34 0.55
CA GLY A 97 -34.12 23.30 0.21
C GLY A 97 -34.88 24.53 0.69
N GLU A 98 -35.82 25.06 -0.11
CA GLU A 98 -36.75 26.07 0.39
C GLU A 98 -37.78 25.44 1.34
N GLY A 99 -38.00 26.07 2.49
CA GLY A 99 -39.03 25.67 3.45
C GLY A 99 -38.72 24.36 4.17
N ARG A 100 -39.41 23.28 3.81
CA ARG A 100 -39.26 21.93 4.42
C ARG A 100 -38.74 20.88 3.44
N ALA A 101 -38.19 21.30 2.31
CA ALA A 101 -37.63 20.39 1.33
C ALA A 101 -36.41 19.68 1.92
N ASP A 102 -36.35 18.36 1.73
CA ASP A 102 -35.28 17.50 2.24
C ASP A 102 -34.36 17.09 1.09
N ALA A 103 -33.14 17.62 1.10
CA ALA A 103 -32.21 17.57 -0.02
C ALA A 103 -31.27 16.38 0.09
N MET A 104 -31.45 15.38 -0.78
CA MET A 104 -30.45 14.32 -0.95
C MET A 104 -29.52 14.64 -2.11
N ALA A 105 -28.19 14.59 -1.91
CA ALA A 105 -27.21 14.81 -2.96
C ALA A 105 -26.14 13.71 -3.06
N TRP A 106 -25.66 13.50 -4.28
CA TRP A 106 -24.58 12.60 -4.65
C TRP A 106 -23.62 13.35 -5.58
N LEU A 107 -22.33 13.20 -5.35
CA LEU A 107 -21.28 13.68 -6.22
C LEU A 107 -20.70 12.49 -6.99
N LEU A 108 -20.83 12.52 -8.32
CA LEU A 108 -20.36 11.46 -9.19
C LEU A 108 -19.18 11.94 -10.03
N ASP A 109 -18.26 11.03 -10.34
CA ASP A 109 -17.19 11.27 -11.30
C ASP A 109 -17.71 11.22 -12.76
N PRO A 110 -16.88 11.55 -13.77
CA PRO A 110 -17.30 11.52 -15.18
C PRO A 110 -17.72 10.15 -15.70
N ARG A 111 -17.41 9.06 -14.98
CA ARG A 111 -17.78 7.67 -15.28
C ARG A 111 -18.97 7.19 -14.43
N GLY A 112 -19.63 8.14 -13.76
CA GLY A 112 -20.77 7.90 -12.88
C GLY A 112 -20.47 7.09 -11.63
N ARG A 113 -19.20 7.01 -11.19
CA ARG A 113 -18.83 6.41 -9.91
C ARG A 113 -19.09 7.39 -8.79
N LEU A 114 -19.58 6.88 -7.66
CA LEU A 114 -19.85 7.69 -6.48
C LEU A 114 -18.54 8.16 -5.82
N LEU A 115 -18.39 9.47 -5.64
CA LEU A 115 -17.30 10.06 -4.87
C LEU A 115 -17.72 10.32 -3.42
N ALA A 116 -18.91 10.87 -3.23
CA ALA A 116 -19.48 11.16 -1.91
C ALA A 116 -20.99 11.40 -2.04
N SER A 117 -21.71 11.25 -0.93
CA SER A 117 -23.13 11.58 -0.84
C SER A 117 -23.48 12.05 0.55
N ASN A 118 -24.51 12.87 0.65
CA ASN A 118 -25.06 13.35 1.90
C ASN A 118 -26.55 13.65 1.73
N ASP A 119 -27.34 13.37 2.76
CA ASP A 119 -28.77 13.66 2.84
C ASP A 119 -29.10 14.68 3.93
N ASP A 120 -28.36 14.72 5.04
CA ASP A 120 -28.49 15.78 6.05
C ASP A 120 -27.13 16.37 6.43
N ALA A 121 -26.97 17.69 6.36
CA ALA A 121 -25.69 18.33 6.68
C ALA A 121 -25.38 18.15 8.17
N ARG A 122 -24.26 17.48 8.46
CA ARG A 122 -23.83 17.20 9.84
C ARG A 122 -23.68 18.47 10.68
N GLY A 123 -24.22 18.42 11.90
CA GLY A 123 -24.00 19.45 12.93
C GLY A 123 -25.05 20.58 12.96
N GLU A 124 -25.99 20.58 12.03
CA GLU A 124 -27.11 21.54 11.97
C GLU A 124 -28.43 20.74 12.00
N ARG A 125 -29.49 21.24 12.67
CA ARG A 125 -30.85 20.68 12.55
C ARG A 125 -31.45 21.09 11.20
N THR A 126 -30.79 20.73 10.10
CA THR A 126 -31.17 21.08 8.73
C THR A 126 -31.50 19.83 7.93
N LEU A 127 -32.36 20.00 6.92
CA LEU A 127 -32.68 18.99 5.90
C LEU A 127 -31.89 19.25 4.60
N ASP A 128 -30.90 20.14 4.66
CA ASP A 128 -30.04 20.47 3.53
C ASP A 128 -28.90 19.45 3.41
N SER A 129 -28.43 19.19 2.19
CA SER A 129 -27.24 18.36 1.99
C SER A 129 -25.98 19.22 1.87
N ARG A 130 -24.89 18.76 2.52
CA ARG A 130 -23.54 19.29 2.32
C ARG A 130 -22.53 18.16 2.10
N ILE A 131 -21.82 18.23 0.98
CA ILE A 131 -20.75 17.29 0.61
C ILE A 131 -19.44 18.05 0.58
N VAL A 132 -18.49 17.67 1.44
CA VAL A 132 -17.10 18.15 1.40
C VAL A 132 -16.20 16.95 1.13
N THR A 133 -15.49 16.94 0.01
CA THR A 133 -14.62 15.81 -0.36
C THR A 133 -13.44 16.23 -1.24
N LYS A 134 -12.40 15.39 -1.27
CA LYS A 134 -11.24 15.55 -2.15
C LYS A 134 -11.47 14.80 -3.46
N VAL A 135 -11.18 15.46 -4.57
CA VAL A 135 -11.25 14.89 -5.92
C VAL A 135 -10.04 13.98 -6.12
N PRO A 136 -10.23 12.71 -6.53
CA PRO A 136 -9.11 11.81 -6.79
C PRO A 136 -8.15 12.38 -7.84
N ALA A 137 -6.85 12.38 -7.53
CA ALA A 137 -5.81 12.88 -8.44
C ALA A 137 -5.83 12.16 -9.81
N SER A 138 -6.27 10.90 -9.83
CA SER A 138 -6.42 10.07 -11.05
C SER A 138 -7.40 10.64 -12.08
N LEU A 139 -8.26 11.59 -11.72
CA LEU A 139 -9.22 12.20 -12.65
C LEU A 139 -8.56 13.21 -13.60
N GLY A 140 -7.30 13.60 -13.37
CA GLY A 140 -6.57 14.48 -14.27
C GLY A 140 -7.10 15.91 -14.28
N THR A 141 -6.82 16.67 -15.34
CA THR A 141 -7.25 18.07 -15.46
C THR A 141 -8.59 18.19 -16.17
N LYS A 142 -9.35 19.25 -15.87
CA LYS A 142 -10.65 19.55 -16.49
C LYS A 142 -11.67 18.40 -16.39
N ALA A 143 -11.68 17.67 -15.29
CA ALA A 143 -12.69 16.66 -15.01
C ALA A 143 -14.04 17.33 -14.76
N GLN A 144 -15.12 16.73 -15.27
CA GLN A 144 -16.48 17.22 -15.05
C GLN A 144 -17.23 16.30 -14.09
N LEU A 145 -17.35 16.73 -12.84
CA LEU A 145 -18.15 16.03 -11.84
C LEU A 145 -19.64 16.32 -12.05
N ARG A 146 -20.48 15.42 -11.55
CA ARG A 146 -21.93 15.58 -11.58
C ARG A 146 -22.46 15.67 -10.16
N ILE A 147 -23.07 16.80 -9.82
CA ILE A 147 -23.82 17.00 -8.59
C ILE A 147 -25.25 16.57 -8.88
N VAL A 148 -25.61 15.35 -8.45
CA VAL A 148 -26.95 14.78 -8.62
C VAL A 148 -27.72 14.97 -7.32
N PHE A 149 -28.97 15.43 -7.40
CA PHE A 149 -29.77 15.64 -6.20
C PHE A 149 -31.27 15.46 -6.46
N ARG A 150 -32.03 15.30 -5.38
CA ARG A 150 -33.50 15.23 -5.38
C ARG A 150 -34.06 15.61 -4.01
N GLU A 151 -35.37 15.79 -3.97
CA GLU A 151 -36.12 15.83 -2.72
C GLU A 151 -36.36 14.39 -2.20
N TYR A 152 -36.13 14.14 -0.90
CA TYR A 152 -36.20 12.81 -0.27
C TYR A 152 -37.52 12.09 -0.55
N SER A 153 -38.64 12.78 -0.33
CA SER A 153 -40.01 12.29 -0.54
C SER A 153 -40.48 12.46 -1.98
N GLN A 154 -39.64 13.03 -2.85
CA GLN A 154 -39.95 13.39 -4.24
C GLN A 154 -41.09 14.42 -4.35
N ALA A 155 -41.27 15.27 -3.34
CA ALA A 155 -42.18 16.40 -3.42
C ALA A 155 -41.63 17.48 -4.38
N ARG A 156 -42.51 18.30 -4.95
CA ARG A 156 -42.08 19.49 -5.72
C ARG A 156 -41.37 20.45 -4.77
N ALA A 157 -40.17 20.88 -5.14
CA ALA A 157 -39.33 21.72 -4.31
C ALA A 157 -38.48 22.67 -5.15
N THR A 158 -37.97 23.72 -4.51
CA THR A 158 -36.94 24.60 -5.07
C THR A 158 -35.68 24.43 -4.23
N PHE A 159 -34.54 24.26 -4.90
CA PHE A 159 -33.24 24.14 -4.25
C PHE A 159 -32.32 25.30 -4.65
N SER A 160 -31.52 25.78 -3.69
CA SER A 160 -30.36 26.63 -3.93
C SER A 160 -29.10 25.77 -3.87
N VAL A 161 -28.43 25.61 -5.01
CA VAL A 161 -27.21 24.79 -5.11
C VAL A 161 -26.00 25.71 -5.17
N THR A 162 -24.99 25.46 -4.34
CA THR A 162 -23.70 26.15 -4.39
C THR A 162 -22.57 25.12 -4.44
N ALA A 163 -21.51 25.43 -5.17
CA ALA A 163 -20.29 24.64 -5.20
C ALA A 163 -19.08 25.54 -5.03
N ARG A 164 -18.18 25.22 -4.10
CA ARG A 164 -16.87 25.86 -3.95
C ARG A 164 -15.80 24.84 -4.27
N VAL A 165 -14.91 25.21 -5.19
CA VAL A 165 -13.74 24.40 -5.55
C VAL A 165 -12.52 25.10 -4.98
N LYS A 166 -11.84 24.42 -4.06
CA LYS A 166 -10.52 24.82 -3.58
C LYS A 166 -9.47 24.05 -4.39
N PRO A 167 -8.58 24.73 -5.13
CA PRO A 167 -7.54 24.07 -5.90
C PRO A 167 -6.71 23.13 -5.04
N GLY A 168 -6.32 21.99 -5.59
CA GLY A 168 -5.44 21.04 -4.91
C GLY A 168 -4.16 21.71 -4.41
N MET A 169 -3.62 21.23 -3.29
CA MET A 169 -2.44 21.83 -2.64
C MET A 169 -1.22 21.90 -3.58
N PHE A 170 -1.10 20.96 -4.51
CA PHE A 170 -0.03 20.89 -5.51
C PHE A 170 -0.54 21.21 -6.93
N ALA A 171 -1.78 21.69 -7.07
CA ALA A 171 -2.35 22.06 -8.35
C ALA A 171 -1.82 23.44 -8.76
N CYS A 172 -0.71 23.43 -9.48
CA CYS A 172 -0.08 24.59 -10.07
C CYS A 172 -0.29 24.57 -11.58
N THR A 173 -1.05 25.52 -12.12
CA THR A 173 -1.28 25.66 -13.57
C THR A 173 -0.29 26.60 -14.25
N THR A 174 0.17 27.62 -13.53
CA THR A 174 1.22 28.55 -13.95
C THR A 174 2.14 28.84 -12.77
N ASP A 175 3.34 29.35 -13.04
CA ASP A 175 4.30 29.73 -11.98
C ASP A 175 3.73 30.81 -11.05
N VAL A 176 2.83 31.66 -11.55
CA VAL A 176 2.17 32.72 -10.77
C VAL A 176 1.18 32.15 -9.74
N ASP A 177 0.60 30.98 -10.02
CA ASP A 177 -0.34 30.32 -9.12
C ASP A 177 0.37 29.54 -7.99
N CYS A 178 1.70 29.48 -8.05
CA CYS A 178 2.53 28.78 -7.07
C CYS A 178 3.23 29.73 -6.12
N ALA A 179 3.35 29.32 -4.88
CA ALA A 179 4.28 29.88 -3.93
C ALA A 179 5.37 28.86 -3.61
N LYS A 180 6.61 29.33 -3.58
CA LYS A 180 7.73 28.57 -3.01
C LYS A 180 7.59 28.57 -1.50
N VAL A 181 7.26 27.43 -0.92
CA VAL A 181 7.17 27.27 0.54
C VAL A 181 8.25 26.33 1.04
N SER A 182 8.60 26.44 2.33
CA SER A 182 9.39 25.42 3.01
C SER A 182 8.62 24.11 2.95
N ARG A 183 9.31 23.01 2.63
CA ARG A 183 8.74 21.66 2.65
C ARG A 183 8.20 21.29 4.05
N GLY A 184 8.56 22.03 5.10
CA GLY A 184 8.08 21.81 6.46
C GLY A 184 8.65 20.51 7.02
N GLY A 185 8.03 19.97 8.08
CA GLY A 185 8.45 18.73 8.75
C GLY A 185 9.67 18.88 9.67
N CYS A 186 9.88 17.88 10.54
CA CYS A 186 10.90 17.97 11.60
C CYS A 186 12.32 17.66 11.16
N CYS A 187 12.48 17.10 9.97
CA CYS A 187 13.80 16.74 9.44
C CYS A 187 14.01 17.19 7.98
N THR A 188 12.98 17.74 7.32
CA THR A 188 13.02 18.11 5.88
C THR A 188 13.24 19.61 5.65
N GLY A 189 13.76 20.33 6.65
CA GLY A 189 14.03 21.77 6.57
C GLY A 189 14.82 22.18 5.31
N TRP A 190 14.80 23.48 4.98
CA TRP A 190 15.46 24.14 3.83
C TRP A 190 15.02 23.73 2.43
N MET A 191 14.58 22.49 2.24
CA MET A 191 14.00 22.03 0.98
C MET A 191 12.75 22.86 0.71
N SER A 192 12.65 23.40 -0.50
CA SER A 192 11.47 24.13 -0.93
C SER A 192 10.61 23.25 -1.81
N ILE A 193 9.31 23.46 -1.74
CA ILE A 193 8.34 22.82 -2.62
C ILE A 193 7.41 23.91 -3.19
N ALA A 194 6.99 23.71 -4.43
CA ALA A 194 5.96 24.53 -5.04
C ALA A 194 4.59 24.06 -4.54
N VAL A 195 3.84 24.97 -3.92
CA VAL A 195 2.48 24.75 -3.43
C VAL A 195 1.60 25.80 -4.05
N ASN A 196 0.33 25.48 -4.33
CA ASN A 196 -0.61 26.48 -4.81
C ASN A 196 -0.64 27.66 -3.82
N ALA A 197 -0.51 28.89 -4.31
CA ALA A 197 -0.36 30.08 -3.47
C ALA A 197 -1.52 30.26 -2.49
N SER A 198 -2.74 29.83 -2.87
CA SER A 198 -3.93 29.84 -2.01
C SER A 198 -3.94 28.76 -0.93
N ARG A 199 -2.99 27.82 -0.96
CA ARG A 199 -2.91 26.63 -0.09
C ARG A 199 -1.67 26.62 0.80
N THR A 200 -0.92 27.73 0.87
CA THR A 200 0.33 27.82 1.63
C THR A 200 0.12 27.64 3.13
N GLU A 201 -0.94 28.23 3.69
CA GLU A 201 -1.29 28.09 5.10
C GLU A 201 -1.75 26.67 5.44
N ASP A 202 -2.62 26.09 4.60
CA ASP A 202 -3.05 24.68 4.73
C ASP A 202 -1.85 23.73 4.69
N TYR A 203 -0.90 23.98 3.79
CA TYR A 203 0.33 23.20 3.68
C TYR A 203 1.17 23.36 4.95
N ALA A 204 1.37 24.59 5.42
CA ALA A 204 2.13 24.86 6.63
C ALA A 204 1.51 24.13 7.83
N ALA A 205 0.20 24.22 8.03
CA ALA A 205 -0.52 23.56 9.12
C ALA A 205 -0.38 22.03 9.08
N GLN A 206 -0.45 21.41 7.89
CA GLN A 206 -0.27 19.97 7.74
C GLN A 206 1.18 19.50 7.96
N ASN A 207 2.16 20.40 7.78
CA ASN A 207 3.58 20.09 7.88
C ASN A 207 4.26 20.72 9.12
N LEU A 208 3.47 21.15 10.12
CA LEU A 208 3.99 21.55 11.42
C LEU A 208 4.61 20.36 12.13
N CYS A 209 5.74 20.61 12.81
CA CYS A 209 6.26 19.63 13.75
C CYS A 209 5.29 19.40 14.89
N LYS A 210 4.96 18.12 15.12
CA LYS A 210 4.28 17.75 16.36
C LYS A 210 5.26 17.94 17.53
N PRO A 211 4.85 18.57 18.64
CA PRO A 211 5.68 18.62 19.84
C PRO A 211 6.13 17.20 20.25
N PRO A 212 7.35 17.03 20.79
CA PRO A 212 8.30 18.05 21.25
C PRO A 212 9.34 18.49 20.22
N TYR A 213 9.20 18.12 18.94
CA TYR A 213 10.29 18.28 17.95
C TYR A 213 10.37 19.73 17.44
N PRO A 214 11.44 20.50 17.71
CA PRO A 214 11.58 21.84 17.17
C PRO A 214 11.97 21.79 15.67
N PRO A 215 11.53 22.77 14.85
CA PRO A 215 12.02 22.92 13.49
C PRO A 215 13.52 23.25 13.51
N CYS A 216 14.29 22.63 12.61
CA CYS A 216 15.72 22.87 12.51
C CYS A 216 16.01 24.30 12.03
N ALA A 217 17.01 24.97 12.62
CA ALA A 217 17.46 26.30 12.23
C ALA A 217 18.36 26.25 10.98
N PRO A 218 18.52 27.40 10.27
CA PRO A 218 19.61 27.69 9.39
C PRO A 218 20.90 26.92 9.53
N PRO A 219 21.43 26.09 8.61
CA PRO A 219 22.89 26.18 8.50
C PRO A 219 23.21 27.64 8.12
N PRO A 220 24.18 28.30 8.78
CA PRO A 220 24.76 29.53 8.24
C PRO A 220 25.10 29.29 6.77
N ARG A 221 24.83 30.26 5.90
CA ARG A 221 25.21 30.14 4.49
C ARG A 221 26.72 30.00 4.46
N ASP A 222 27.19 28.82 4.03
CA ASP A 222 28.53 28.53 3.50
C ASP A 222 29.55 27.74 4.37
N ASP A 223 29.17 27.19 5.52
CA ASP A 223 30.21 26.62 6.40
C ASP A 223 30.37 25.10 6.29
N ARG A 224 29.28 24.34 6.05
CA ARG A 224 29.26 22.87 6.25
C ARG A 224 28.28 22.13 5.31
N PRO A 225 28.60 21.99 4.00
CA PRO A 225 27.73 21.35 3.00
C PRO A 225 27.52 19.84 3.22
N GLU A 226 28.30 19.22 4.10
CA GLU A 226 28.27 17.79 4.42
C GLU A 226 27.44 17.46 5.67
N GLU A 227 26.93 18.46 6.39
CA GLU A 227 26.10 18.24 7.58
C GLU A 227 24.62 18.12 7.21
N VAL A 228 23.96 17.14 7.82
CA VAL A 228 22.50 16.95 7.73
C VAL A 228 21.85 17.22 9.07
N ALA A 229 20.59 17.66 9.03
CA ALA A 229 19.78 17.86 10.23
C ALA A 229 19.39 16.50 10.84
N ARG A 230 19.62 16.32 12.15
CA ARG A 230 19.31 15.08 12.88
C ARG A 230 18.57 15.38 14.18
N CYS A 231 17.70 14.47 14.60
CA CYS A 231 17.07 14.53 15.92
C CYS A 231 17.94 13.76 16.93
N GLU A 232 18.50 14.47 17.91
CA GLU A 232 19.31 13.92 18.99
C GLU A 232 18.75 14.40 20.33
N ALA A 233 18.32 13.45 21.17
CA ALA A 233 17.72 13.73 22.48
C ALA A 233 16.58 14.78 22.45
N GLY A 234 15.77 14.77 21.39
CA GLY A 234 14.66 15.73 21.21
C GLY A 234 15.07 17.12 20.71
N ALA A 235 16.35 17.35 20.46
CA ALA A 235 16.87 18.56 19.81
C ALA A 235 17.20 18.29 18.34
N CYS A 236 17.00 19.28 17.47
CA CYS A 236 17.57 19.24 16.13
C CYS A 236 19.03 19.71 16.18
N VAL A 237 19.95 18.89 15.69
CA VAL A 237 21.37 19.21 15.58
C VAL A 237 21.83 19.06 14.13
N LEU A 238 22.74 19.94 13.69
CA LEU A 238 23.48 19.77 12.45
C LEU A 238 24.73 18.93 12.74
N GLY A 239 24.96 17.89 11.96
CA GLY A 239 26.16 17.07 12.07
C GLY A 239 26.29 16.10 10.90
N ALA A 240 27.40 15.37 10.86
CA ALA A 240 27.65 14.40 9.79
C ALA A 240 26.48 13.42 9.62
N PRO A 241 26.13 13.00 8.39
CA PRO A 241 25.10 12.00 8.17
C PRO A 241 25.37 10.76 9.01
N ARG A 242 24.32 10.22 9.66
CA ARG A 242 24.47 8.93 10.32
C ARG A 242 24.67 7.90 9.22
N GLY A 243 25.88 7.35 9.18
CA GLY A 243 26.14 6.15 8.42
C GLY A 243 25.23 5.00 8.86
N CYS A 244 25.22 3.95 8.05
CA CYS A 244 24.49 2.74 8.36
C CYS A 244 25.43 1.74 9.04
N THR A 245 24.88 0.92 9.94
CA THR A 245 25.59 -0.26 10.45
C THR A 245 25.07 -1.49 9.72
N TYR A 246 25.97 -2.23 9.07
CA TYR A 246 25.63 -3.45 8.34
C TYR A 246 26.75 -4.49 8.49
N GLY A 247 26.39 -5.74 8.82
CA GLY A 247 27.37 -6.81 9.01
C GLY A 247 28.44 -6.53 10.09
N GLY A 248 28.13 -5.64 11.06
CA GLY A 248 29.07 -5.19 12.08
C GLY A 248 30.03 -4.07 11.66
N ALA A 249 29.99 -3.64 10.39
CA ALA A 249 30.75 -2.51 9.88
C ALA A 249 29.89 -1.23 9.79
N GLN A 250 30.55 -0.08 9.83
CA GLN A 250 29.92 1.23 9.67
C GLN A 250 30.20 1.77 8.26
N HIS A 251 29.15 2.18 7.56
CA HIS A 251 29.18 2.66 6.18
C HIS A 251 28.66 4.09 6.11
N ALA A 252 29.28 4.97 5.34
CA ALA A 252 28.79 6.33 5.13
C ALA A 252 27.53 6.34 4.25
N VAL A 253 26.75 7.41 4.35
CA VAL A 253 25.59 7.60 3.46
C VAL A 253 26.06 7.71 2.01
N GLY A 254 25.38 7.01 1.11
CA GLY A 254 25.75 6.90 -0.30
C GLY A 254 26.71 5.73 -0.59
N ASP A 255 27.35 5.14 0.42
CA ASP A 255 28.22 3.98 0.22
C ASP A 255 27.46 2.82 -0.41
N SER A 256 28.11 2.16 -1.36
CA SER A 256 27.68 0.88 -1.91
C SER A 256 28.67 -0.21 -1.52
N PHE A 257 28.19 -1.29 -0.91
CA PHE A 257 29.01 -2.35 -0.32
C PHE A 257 28.38 -3.73 -0.53
N PRO A 258 29.17 -4.82 -0.51
CA PRO A 258 28.63 -6.17 -0.60
C PRO A 258 27.80 -6.54 0.63
N SER A 259 26.70 -7.26 0.41
CA SER A 259 25.88 -7.86 1.46
C SER A 259 26.66 -8.95 2.20
N THR A 260 26.25 -9.28 3.44
CA THR A 260 26.82 -10.41 4.19
C THR A 260 26.56 -11.76 3.53
N ASP A 261 25.67 -11.83 2.54
CA ASP A 261 25.46 -13.02 1.70
C ASP A 261 26.47 -13.15 0.55
N GLY A 262 27.34 -12.14 0.34
CA GLY A 262 28.40 -12.15 -0.68
C GLY A 262 27.92 -12.01 -2.13
N CYS A 263 26.62 -11.80 -2.36
CA CYS A 263 26.01 -11.83 -3.69
C CYS A 263 25.19 -10.57 -3.97
N ASN A 264 24.42 -10.09 -3.00
CA ASN A 264 23.68 -8.86 -3.12
C ASN A 264 24.61 -7.65 -2.87
N THR A 265 24.31 -6.53 -3.53
CA THR A 265 24.90 -5.22 -3.23
C THR A 265 23.92 -4.42 -2.40
N CYS A 266 24.42 -3.77 -1.35
CA CYS A 266 23.69 -2.90 -0.45
C CYS A 266 24.14 -1.45 -0.63
N THR A 267 23.23 -0.52 -0.37
CA THR A 267 23.49 0.92 -0.35
C THR A 267 23.01 1.51 0.96
N CYS A 268 23.83 2.36 1.58
CA CYS A 268 23.42 3.12 2.75
C CYS A 268 22.62 4.36 2.36
N GLY A 269 21.33 4.40 2.73
CA GLY A 269 20.44 5.52 2.46
C GLY A 269 20.59 6.67 3.46
N GLU A 270 20.12 7.85 3.07
CA GLU A 270 20.21 9.09 3.86
C GLU A 270 19.51 9.01 5.24
N SER A 271 18.54 8.11 5.38
CA SER A 271 17.86 7.85 6.65
C SER A 271 18.63 6.94 7.60
N GLY A 272 19.83 6.47 7.21
CA GLY A 272 20.58 5.44 7.93
C GLY A 272 20.06 4.01 7.67
N ALA A 273 19.07 3.86 6.79
CA ALA A 273 18.55 2.55 6.39
C ALA A 273 19.41 1.92 5.28
N VAL A 274 19.63 0.61 5.36
CA VAL A 274 20.35 -0.15 4.33
C VAL A 274 19.35 -0.76 3.36
N GLY A 275 19.48 -0.43 2.09
CA GLY A 275 18.72 -1.05 1.00
C GLY A 275 19.62 -1.99 0.21
N CYS A 276 19.31 -3.28 0.18
CA CYS A 276 20.05 -4.26 -0.64
C CYS A 276 19.24 -4.70 -1.86
N THR A 277 19.95 -5.00 -2.94
CA THR A 277 19.41 -5.75 -4.08
C THR A 277 18.87 -7.10 -3.62
N LYS A 278 17.90 -7.65 -4.37
CA LYS A 278 17.27 -8.96 -4.10
C LYS A 278 17.49 -9.90 -5.28
N ARG A 279 18.74 -10.16 -5.61
CA ARG A 279 19.10 -11.16 -6.62
C ARG A 279 18.98 -12.54 -5.99
N ALA A 280 18.50 -13.51 -6.76
CA ALA A 280 18.52 -14.91 -6.33
C ALA A 280 19.99 -15.34 -6.21
N CYS A 281 20.46 -15.50 -4.98
CA CYS A 281 21.83 -15.90 -4.71
C CYS A 281 21.90 -17.42 -4.69
N ALA A 282 22.72 -17.99 -5.58
CA ALA A 282 23.16 -19.37 -5.41
C ALA A 282 23.94 -19.46 -4.08
N PRO A 283 23.78 -20.54 -3.30
CA PRO A 283 24.60 -20.72 -2.10
C PRO A 283 26.07 -20.58 -2.49
N THR A 284 26.82 -19.79 -1.72
CA THR A 284 28.25 -19.55 -1.95
C THR A 284 28.98 -20.88 -1.97
N CYS A 285 29.36 -21.29 -3.16
CA CYS A 285 30.07 -22.53 -3.40
C CYS A 285 31.55 -22.30 -3.09
N ASP A 286 32.02 -22.88 -1.99
CA ASP A 286 33.45 -23.04 -1.73
C ASP A 286 33.82 -24.54 -1.73
N PRO A 287 34.15 -25.11 -2.91
CA PRO A 287 34.65 -26.48 -3.01
C PRO A 287 35.88 -26.76 -2.14
N ALA A 288 36.66 -25.74 -1.76
CA ALA A 288 37.83 -25.93 -0.90
C ALA A 288 37.43 -26.18 0.57
N ALA A 289 36.24 -25.76 0.98
CA ALA A 289 35.68 -26.00 2.31
C ALA A 289 35.00 -27.38 2.45
N GLU A 290 34.98 -28.21 1.40
CA GLU A 290 34.33 -29.52 1.38
C GLU A 290 35.35 -30.67 1.23
N PRO A 291 36.13 -31.00 2.27
CA PRO A 291 37.22 -31.98 2.18
C PRO A 291 36.75 -33.40 1.88
N ASN A 292 35.48 -33.72 2.12
CA ASN A 292 34.88 -35.01 1.83
C ASN A 292 34.39 -35.14 0.36
N ARG A 293 34.54 -34.10 -0.47
CA ARG A 293 34.05 -34.07 -1.85
C ARG A 293 35.19 -33.92 -2.85
N LYS A 294 35.06 -34.59 -3.99
CA LYS A 294 35.91 -34.39 -5.17
C LYS A 294 35.03 -34.09 -6.37
N TYR A 295 34.98 -32.82 -6.74
CA TYR A 295 34.25 -32.32 -7.90
C TYR A 295 34.83 -32.89 -9.20
N ARG A 296 33.95 -33.28 -10.11
CA ARG A 296 34.29 -33.77 -11.46
C ARG A 296 33.83 -32.82 -12.55
N GLY A 297 32.79 -32.03 -12.30
CA GLY A 297 32.31 -31.03 -13.24
C GLY A 297 31.47 -29.94 -12.57
N ASN A 298 31.29 -28.84 -13.29
CA ASN A 298 30.38 -27.76 -12.92
C ASN A 298 28.90 -28.18 -13.17
N PRO A 299 27.90 -27.40 -12.70
CA PRO A 299 26.48 -27.78 -12.85
C PRO A 299 26.05 -28.08 -14.30
N GLU A 300 26.61 -27.39 -15.29
CA GLU A 300 26.29 -27.62 -16.70
C GLU A 300 26.86 -28.95 -17.22
N GLN A 301 28.10 -29.25 -16.83
CA GLN A 301 28.78 -30.50 -17.18
C GLN A 301 28.10 -31.71 -16.55
N CYS A 302 27.53 -31.56 -15.34
CA CYS A 302 26.82 -32.63 -14.64
C CYS A 302 25.59 -33.17 -15.38
N MET A 303 24.98 -32.34 -16.23
CA MET A 303 23.86 -32.79 -17.07
C MET A 303 24.30 -33.69 -18.22
N LEU A 304 25.58 -33.66 -18.60
CA LEU A 304 26.10 -34.31 -19.80
C LEU A 304 27.11 -35.42 -19.50
N MET A 305 27.83 -35.33 -18.39
CA MET A 305 28.86 -36.30 -18.02
C MET A 305 28.28 -37.51 -17.29
N ARG A 306 28.79 -38.71 -17.61
CA ARG A 306 28.54 -39.94 -16.88
C ARG A 306 29.85 -40.47 -16.33
N PHE A 307 29.93 -40.65 -15.02
CA PHE A 307 31.09 -41.23 -14.35
C PHE A 307 30.64 -42.16 -13.22
N ALA A 308 31.51 -43.12 -12.90
CA ALA A 308 31.36 -43.96 -11.71
C ALA A 308 32.29 -43.42 -10.62
N CYS A 309 31.83 -43.55 -9.37
CA CYS A 309 32.62 -43.22 -8.21
C CYS A 309 33.45 -44.42 -7.75
N ASP A 310 34.64 -44.13 -7.19
CA ASP A 310 35.52 -45.16 -6.64
C ASP A 310 34.85 -45.87 -5.44
N PRO A 311 35.20 -47.13 -5.14
CA PRO A 311 34.69 -47.83 -3.97
C PRO A 311 34.86 -47.01 -2.69
N GLY A 312 33.81 -46.97 -1.86
CA GLY A 312 33.77 -46.14 -0.64
C GLY A 312 33.27 -44.71 -0.85
N THR A 313 32.89 -44.32 -2.07
CA THR A 313 32.32 -42.99 -2.36
C THR A 313 30.98 -43.09 -3.08
N SER A 314 30.15 -42.06 -2.94
CA SER A 314 28.84 -41.94 -3.58
C SER A 314 28.77 -40.73 -4.52
N TYR A 315 27.93 -40.83 -5.54
CA TYR A 315 27.63 -39.69 -6.40
C TYR A 315 26.94 -38.59 -5.60
N PHE A 316 27.34 -37.34 -5.82
CA PHE A 316 26.63 -36.17 -5.33
C PHE A 316 26.43 -35.16 -6.45
N SER A 317 25.39 -34.34 -6.29
CA SER A 317 25.13 -33.17 -7.11
C SER A 317 24.66 -32.03 -6.20
N SER A 318 25.24 -30.85 -6.38
CA SER A 318 24.92 -29.63 -5.64
C SER A 318 24.84 -28.43 -6.59
N ALA A 319 24.57 -27.24 -6.05
CA ALA A 319 24.65 -25.99 -6.80
C ALA A 319 26.06 -25.71 -7.34
N CYS A 320 27.09 -26.35 -6.78
CA CYS A 320 28.49 -26.14 -7.12
C CYS A 320 28.97 -27.06 -8.25
N GLY A 321 28.23 -28.13 -8.53
CA GLY A 321 28.60 -29.16 -9.49
C GLY A 321 28.29 -30.55 -8.98
N CYS A 322 29.00 -31.54 -9.50
CA CYS A 322 28.82 -32.94 -9.15
C CYS A 322 30.16 -33.62 -9.07
N GLY A 323 30.18 -34.75 -8.38
CA GLY A 323 31.39 -35.53 -8.20
C GLY A 323 31.14 -36.74 -7.33
N CYS A 324 32.19 -37.15 -6.64
CA CYS A 324 32.13 -38.22 -5.66
C CYS A 324 32.36 -37.66 -4.27
N GLU A 325 31.57 -38.12 -3.30
CA GLU A 325 31.73 -37.78 -1.89
C GLU A 325 32.01 -39.03 -1.07
N GLN A 326 32.89 -38.91 -0.07
CA GLN A 326 33.09 -39.94 0.94
C GLN A 326 32.18 -39.66 2.16
N PRO A 327 31.97 -40.65 3.04
CA PRO A 327 31.21 -40.46 4.27
C PRO A 327 31.70 -39.25 5.09
N SER A 328 30.76 -38.47 5.64
CA SER A 328 31.09 -37.26 6.42
C SER A 328 31.73 -37.58 7.78
N ASP A 329 31.62 -38.82 8.25
CA ASP A 329 32.24 -39.31 9.48
C ASP A 329 33.68 -39.82 9.27
N CYS A 330 34.24 -39.68 8.06
CA CYS A 330 35.64 -40.00 7.82
C CYS A 330 36.58 -39.11 8.66
N PRO A 331 37.65 -39.67 9.25
CA PRO A 331 38.56 -38.92 10.11
C PRO A 331 39.38 -37.91 9.30
N ALA A 332 40.00 -36.94 10.00
CA ALA A 332 40.88 -35.94 9.38
C ALA A 332 42.15 -36.57 8.77
N PHE A 333 42.65 -37.67 9.34
CA PHE A 333 43.72 -38.49 8.78
C PHE A 333 43.55 -39.95 9.18
N ILE A 334 44.12 -40.88 8.39
CA ILE A 334 44.19 -42.30 8.72
C ILE A 334 45.63 -42.60 9.17
N ASN A 335 45.79 -43.13 10.39
CA ASN A 335 47.09 -43.54 10.91
C ASN A 335 47.46 -44.96 10.47
N CYS A 336 48.55 -45.09 9.70
CA CYS A 336 49.08 -46.35 9.21
C CYS A 336 50.46 -46.72 9.78
N MET A 337 50.89 -46.07 10.88
CA MET A 337 52.10 -46.46 11.61
C MET A 337 51.97 -47.89 12.15
N PRO A 338 52.97 -48.77 11.94
CA PRO A 338 52.96 -50.10 12.52
C PRO A 338 53.05 -50.02 14.06
N GLY A 339 52.08 -50.60 14.76
CA GLY A 339 52.08 -50.65 16.23
C GLY A 339 51.21 -51.78 16.77
N PRO A 340 51.48 -52.29 17.99
CA PRO A 340 50.66 -53.32 18.61
C PRO A 340 49.25 -52.78 18.84
N GLY A 341 48.25 -53.43 18.24
CA GLY A 341 46.83 -53.05 18.34
C GLY A 341 46.32 -52.09 17.28
N VAL A 342 47.14 -51.70 16.30
CA VAL A 342 46.69 -50.83 15.18
C VAL A 342 46.01 -51.70 14.10
N PRO A 343 44.73 -51.47 13.76
CA PRO A 343 44.05 -52.19 12.69
C PRO A 343 44.78 -52.02 11.37
N SER A 344 44.70 -53.03 10.48
CA SER A 344 45.22 -52.88 9.12
C SER A 344 44.59 -51.65 8.46
N CYS A 345 45.38 -50.80 7.81
CA CYS A 345 44.86 -49.60 7.16
C CYS A 345 43.95 -49.84 5.95
N GLY A 346 43.93 -51.05 5.40
CA GLY A 346 43.17 -51.39 4.18
C GLY A 346 41.69 -51.04 4.26
N PRO A 347 40.93 -51.54 5.25
CA PRO A 347 39.51 -51.23 5.42
C PRO A 347 39.21 -49.73 5.61
N ALA A 348 40.03 -49.01 6.39
CA ALA A 348 39.84 -47.58 6.61
C ALA A 348 40.07 -46.77 5.32
N ARG A 349 41.11 -47.12 4.54
CA ARG A 349 41.40 -46.49 3.24
C ARG A 349 40.36 -46.82 2.17
N ALA A 350 39.77 -48.01 2.21
CA ALA A 350 38.69 -48.39 1.31
C ALA A 350 37.37 -47.65 1.61
N ARG A 351 37.13 -47.27 2.88
CA ARG A 351 35.94 -46.51 3.30
C ARG A 351 36.10 -45.00 3.10
N CYS A 352 37.30 -44.47 3.30
CA CYS A 352 37.59 -43.04 3.29
C CYS A 352 38.75 -42.71 2.33
N PRO A 353 38.56 -42.85 1.01
CA PRO A 353 39.64 -42.75 0.03
C PRO A 353 40.16 -41.31 -0.17
N PHE A 354 39.43 -40.28 0.26
CA PHE A 354 39.89 -38.89 0.19
C PHE A 354 40.62 -38.43 1.45
N THR A 355 40.57 -39.21 2.54
CA THR A 355 41.27 -38.87 3.78
C THR A 355 42.78 -39.08 3.65
N PRO A 356 43.62 -38.09 4.00
CA PRO A 356 45.07 -38.22 3.94
C PRO A 356 45.58 -39.31 4.91
N VAL A 357 46.66 -39.98 4.53
CA VAL A 357 47.27 -41.05 5.31
C VAL A 357 48.55 -40.55 5.97
N ALA A 358 48.69 -40.79 7.26
CA ALA A 358 49.93 -40.63 8.00
C ALA A 358 50.60 -42.00 8.15
N TYR A 359 51.91 -42.07 7.89
CA TYR A 359 52.74 -43.28 8.02
C TYR A 359 53.76 -43.13 9.14
#